data_AF-A0A329C5N9-F1
#
_entry.id   AF-A0A329C5N9-F1
#
_cell.length_a   1.000
_cell.length_b   1.000
_cell.length_c   1.000
_cell.angle_alpha   90.00
_cell.angle_beta   90.00
_cell.angle_gamma   90.00
#
_symmetry.space_group_name_H-M   'P 1'
#
loop_
_entity.id
_entity.type
_entity.pdbx_description
1 polymer ?
#
loop_
_entity_poly.entity_id
_entity_poly.type
_entity_poly.pdbx_seq_one_letter_code
_entity_poly.pdbx_strand_id
1 'polypeptide(L)'
;MTFRAYTLIDGYPIAWESDNYDRWLFEHDDRIIRTRPKGQRHETIHALPEDPSEWIELETDYLYVTTAQILRKRLDRTWGYNRRELQAEFNRYRKLILEQDPPRFCYGEGLVHTIALPERAEILRATTLDDWLAGLKEVIRRRLTAVNEPIKLTPDSPNSDLNKLVEIIIADYAPKDYDLLPGHPLWGFPCRRFEHLAVAVLEVVPDNAECVLDVTELVKNEYAYCFEDLILANEGSAPV
;
A
#
# COMPACT_ATOMS: atom_id res chain seq x y z
N MET A 1 11.52 21.61 0.46
CA MET A 1 11.65 20.21 0.93
C MET A 1 10.24 19.72 1.13
N THR A 2 9.92 18.50 0.69
CA THR A 2 8.57 17.93 0.83
C THR A 2 8.65 16.80 1.83
N PHE A 3 7.78 16.84 2.84
CA PHE A 3 7.69 15.84 3.90
C PHE A 3 6.51 14.91 3.64
N ARG A 4 6.61 13.65 4.04
CA ARG A 4 5.58 12.66 3.70
C ARG A 4 4.93 12.04 4.92
N ALA A 5 3.63 11.77 4.79
CA ALA A 5 2.92 10.82 5.63
C ALA A 5 2.65 9.55 4.83
N TYR A 6 2.79 8.38 5.46
CA TYR A 6 2.62 7.08 4.81
C TYR A 6 1.55 6.25 5.48
N THR A 7 0.64 5.66 4.70
CA THR A 7 -0.27 4.63 5.19
C THR A 7 0.27 3.26 4.83
N LEU A 8 0.45 2.41 5.83
CA LEU A 8 0.94 1.05 5.71
C LEU A 8 -0.08 0.05 6.28
N ILE A 9 -0.22 -1.10 5.62
CA ILE A 9 -0.93 -2.25 6.16
C ILE A 9 0.00 -3.44 6.17
N ASP A 10 0.18 -4.03 7.34
CA ASP A 10 1.14 -5.10 7.60
C ASP A 10 2.56 -4.71 7.14
N GLY A 11 2.95 -3.43 7.23
CA GLY A 11 4.22 -2.93 6.70
C GLY A 11 4.30 -2.85 5.17
N TYR A 12 3.19 -2.88 4.44
CA TYR A 12 3.19 -2.58 3.00
C TYR A 12 2.63 -1.18 2.76
N PRO A 13 3.36 -0.26 2.11
CA PRO A 13 2.87 1.09 1.84
C PRO A 13 1.74 1.05 0.81
N ILE A 14 0.57 1.57 1.16
CA ILE A 14 -0.60 1.60 0.28
C ILE A 14 -1.02 3.01 -0.14
N ALA A 15 -0.51 4.05 0.51
CA ALA A 15 -0.70 5.45 0.15
C ALA A 15 0.37 6.34 0.79
N TRP A 16 0.55 7.53 0.23
CA TRP A 16 1.31 8.61 0.85
C TRP A 16 0.70 9.97 0.52
N GLU A 17 0.93 10.93 1.39
CA GLU A 17 0.57 12.33 1.21
C GLU A 17 1.81 13.22 1.42
N SER A 18 1.80 14.41 0.83
CA SER A 18 2.91 15.36 0.85
C SER A 18 2.49 16.61 1.61
N ASP A 19 3.30 17.01 2.60
CA ASP A 19 3.19 18.24 3.40
C ASP A 19 1.88 18.38 4.20
N ASN A 20 1.04 17.35 4.19
CA ASN A 20 -0.19 17.23 4.96
C ASN A 20 -0.56 15.75 5.12
N TYR A 21 -1.60 15.45 5.90
CA TYR A 21 -2.17 14.11 5.99
C TYR A 21 -3.66 14.15 6.33
N ASP A 22 -4.44 13.25 5.74
CA ASP A 22 -5.73 12.86 6.29
C ASP A 22 -5.50 11.73 7.33
N ARG A 23 -6.12 11.85 8.51
CA ARG A 23 -6.10 10.74 9.48
C ARG A 23 -6.79 9.49 8.94
N TRP A 24 -7.55 9.64 7.87
CA TRP A 24 -8.33 8.60 7.25
C TRP A 24 -9.16 7.88 8.32
N LEU A 25 -9.16 6.56 8.35
CA LEU A 25 -9.87 5.74 9.34
C LEU A 25 -9.14 5.60 10.69
N PHE A 26 -8.05 6.33 10.91
CA PHE A 26 -7.37 6.37 12.20
C PHE A 26 -8.04 7.38 13.13
N GLU A 27 -8.19 6.97 14.38
CA GLU A 27 -8.78 7.79 15.43
C GLU A 27 -7.69 8.45 16.27
N HIS A 28 -8.06 9.49 17.01
CA HIS A 28 -7.15 10.19 17.91
C HIS A 28 -6.47 9.25 18.92
N ASP A 29 -7.17 8.23 19.39
CA ASP A 29 -6.64 7.32 20.40
C ASP A 29 -5.76 6.21 19.81
N ASP A 30 -5.64 6.13 18.48
CA ASP A 30 -4.69 5.24 17.82
C ASP A 30 -3.25 5.79 17.87
N ARG A 31 -3.04 7.02 18.36
CA ARG A 31 -1.72 7.66 18.43
C ARG A 31 -0.77 6.91 19.36
N ILE A 32 0.44 6.66 18.89
CA ILE A 32 1.54 6.09 19.65
C ILE A 32 2.86 6.77 19.29
N ILE A 33 3.71 6.98 20.30
CA ILE A 33 5.10 7.37 20.12
C ILE A 33 5.94 6.09 20.31
N ARG A 34 6.68 5.70 19.28
CA ARG A 34 7.55 4.51 19.30
C ARG A 34 9.00 4.95 19.15
N THR A 35 9.88 4.38 19.97
CA THR A 35 11.33 4.55 19.80
C THR A 35 11.92 3.27 19.25
N ARG A 36 12.74 3.38 18.20
CA ARG A 36 13.45 2.22 17.62
C ARG A 36 14.81 2.63 17.08
N PRO A 37 15.75 1.69 16.89
CA PRO A 37 16.98 1.94 16.15
C PRO A 37 16.70 2.36 14.69
N LYS A 38 17.52 3.26 14.13
CA LYS A 38 17.46 3.64 12.70
C LYS A 38 17.64 2.45 11.76
N GLY A 39 18.36 1.42 12.18
CA GLY A 39 18.52 0.16 11.42
C GLY A 39 17.24 -0.66 11.27
N GLN A 40 16.18 -0.31 12.01
CA GLN A 40 14.85 -0.92 11.90
C GLN A 40 13.87 -0.07 11.06
N ARG A 41 14.37 0.91 10.29
CA ARG A 41 13.54 1.72 9.40
C ARG A 41 12.84 0.83 8.39
N HIS A 42 11.65 1.27 8.02
CA HIS A 42 10.93 0.66 6.93
C HIS A 42 11.55 1.09 5.59
N GLU A 43 12.40 0.23 5.02
CA GLU A 43 13.25 0.55 3.86
C GLU A 43 12.49 1.06 2.63
N THR A 44 11.22 0.68 2.48
CA THR A 44 10.42 1.15 1.32
C THR A 44 9.93 2.59 1.46
N ILE A 45 9.98 3.20 2.65
CA ILE A 45 9.50 4.57 2.91
C ILE A 45 10.59 5.48 3.48
N HIS A 46 11.60 4.91 4.15
CA HIS A 46 12.75 5.62 4.68
C HIS A 46 14.05 4.90 4.32
N ALA A 47 15.03 5.65 3.84
CA ALA A 47 16.37 5.12 3.62
C ALA A 47 17.05 4.78 4.96
N LEU A 48 17.80 3.68 4.96
CA LEU A 48 18.74 3.38 6.03
C LEU A 48 19.90 4.41 6.01
N PRO A 49 20.50 4.73 7.17
CA PRO A 49 21.72 5.53 7.20
C PRO A 49 22.82 4.90 6.36
N GLU A 50 23.61 5.73 5.67
CA GLU A 50 24.76 5.29 4.88
C GLU A 50 25.84 4.64 5.75
N ASP A 51 26.06 5.17 6.96
CA ASP A 51 26.95 4.57 7.95
C ASP A 51 26.21 3.53 8.82
N PRO A 52 26.59 2.24 8.76
CA PRO A 52 26.03 1.20 9.62
C PRO A 52 26.18 1.47 11.12
N SER A 53 27.16 2.28 11.53
CA SER A 53 27.34 2.66 12.93
C SER A 53 26.14 3.46 13.47
N GLU A 54 25.44 4.20 12.61
CA GLU A 54 24.23 4.94 12.97
C GLU A 54 23.01 4.02 13.14
N TRP A 55 23.06 2.76 12.70
CA TRP A 55 21.89 1.88 12.74
C TRP A 55 21.41 1.58 14.16
N ILE A 56 22.31 1.67 15.15
CA ILE A 56 21.97 1.48 16.57
C ILE A 56 21.42 2.76 17.21
N GLU A 57 21.56 3.92 16.56
CA GLU A 57 21.03 5.17 17.09
C GLU A 57 19.51 5.12 17.12
N LEU A 58 18.94 5.60 18.22
CA LEU A 58 17.50 5.61 18.40
C LEU A 58 16.88 6.79 17.66
N GLU A 59 15.73 6.54 17.07
CA GLU A 59 14.84 7.58 16.57
C GLU A 59 13.41 7.37 17.08
N THR A 60 12.69 8.48 17.17
CA THR A 60 11.30 8.52 17.57
C THR A 60 10.40 8.59 16.34
N ASP A 61 9.42 7.71 16.29
CA ASP A 61 8.35 7.68 15.31
C ASP A 61 7.04 8.19 15.95
N TYR A 62 6.27 8.94 15.17
CA TYR A 62 4.95 9.48 15.54
C TYR A 62 3.90 8.83 14.64
N LEU A 63 3.15 7.89 15.21
CA LEU A 63 2.34 6.96 14.44
C LEU A 63 0.89 6.97 14.93
N TYR A 64 -0.06 6.75 14.02
CA TYR A 64 -1.35 6.18 14.37
C TYR A 64 -1.30 4.68 14.08
N VAL A 65 -1.67 3.85 15.05
CA VAL A 65 -1.56 2.40 14.96
C VAL A 65 -2.86 1.72 15.36
N THR A 66 -3.35 0.84 14.49
CA THR A 66 -4.49 -0.03 14.79
C THR A 66 -4.26 -1.41 14.16
N THR A 67 -5.26 -2.30 14.24
CA THR A 67 -5.19 -3.62 13.62
C THR A 67 -5.99 -3.68 12.32
N ALA A 68 -5.60 -4.59 11.42
CA ALA A 68 -6.35 -4.86 10.18
C ALA A 68 -7.83 -5.16 10.46
N GLN A 69 -8.14 -5.89 11.53
CA GLN A 69 -9.52 -6.18 11.91
C GLN A 69 -10.30 -4.91 12.27
N ILE A 70 -9.72 -3.98 13.05
CA ILE A 70 -10.37 -2.72 13.41
C ILE A 70 -10.54 -1.86 12.17
N LEU A 71 -9.49 -1.72 11.36
CA LEU A 71 -9.52 -0.90 10.16
C LEU A 71 -10.58 -1.40 9.16
N ARG A 72 -10.69 -2.73 8.95
CA ARG A 72 -11.74 -3.35 8.12
C ARG A 72 -13.14 -3.01 8.61
N LYS A 73 -13.37 -3.04 9.94
CA LYS A 73 -14.66 -2.67 10.54
C LYS A 73 -14.97 -1.19 10.34
N ARG A 74 -13.98 -0.29 10.50
CA ARG A 74 -14.16 1.15 10.29
C ARG A 74 -14.46 1.46 8.82
N LEU A 75 -13.75 0.81 7.89
CA LEU A 75 -13.95 0.99 6.45
C LEU A 75 -15.35 0.60 5.99
N ASP A 76 -15.84 -0.55 6.47
CA ASP A 76 -17.20 -1.03 6.17
C ASP A 76 -18.27 -0.15 6.83
N ARG A 77 -18.12 0.20 8.10
CA ARG A 77 -19.15 0.97 8.83
C ARG A 77 -19.24 2.43 8.40
N THR A 78 -18.12 3.08 8.15
CA THR A 78 -18.08 4.51 7.86
C THR A 78 -18.46 4.79 6.41
N TRP A 79 -18.01 3.95 5.48
CA TRP A 79 -18.14 4.23 4.04
C TRP A 79 -18.75 3.07 3.23
N GLY A 80 -19.08 1.95 3.85
CA GLY A 80 -19.70 0.80 3.18
C GLY A 80 -18.73 -0.03 2.34
N TYR A 81 -17.42 0.23 2.41
CA TYR A 81 -16.43 -0.51 1.64
C TYR A 81 -16.10 -1.83 2.33
N ASN A 82 -16.43 -2.93 1.66
CA ASN A 82 -16.20 -4.29 2.13
C ASN A 82 -15.91 -5.21 0.92
N ARG A 83 -15.67 -6.50 1.20
CA ARG A 83 -15.36 -7.49 0.17
C ARG A 83 -16.40 -7.55 -0.96
N ARG A 84 -17.68 -7.34 -0.65
CA ARG A 84 -18.76 -7.36 -1.65
C ARG A 84 -18.64 -6.17 -2.61
N GLU A 85 -18.39 -4.97 -2.08
CA GLU A 85 -18.20 -3.77 -2.91
C GLU A 85 -16.91 -3.89 -3.76
N LEU A 86 -15.83 -4.43 -3.19
CA LEU A 86 -14.62 -4.74 -3.95
C LEU A 86 -14.91 -5.72 -5.11
N GLN A 87 -15.70 -6.77 -4.88
CA GLN A 87 -16.07 -7.71 -5.93
C GLN A 87 -16.91 -7.06 -7.03
N ALA A 88 -17.83 -6.15 -6.68
CA ALA A 88 -18.62 -5.40 -7.64
C ALA A 88 -17.73 -4.46 -8.48
N GLU A 89 -16.82 -3.74 -7.84
CA GLU A 89 -15.86 -2.87 -8.52
C GLU A 89 -14.92 -3.68 -9.44
N PHE A 90 -14.38 -4.79 -8.97
CA PHE A 90 -13.53 -5.68 -9.78
C PHE A 90 -14.24 -6.08 -11.07
N ASN A 91 -15.49 -6.55 -10.96
CA ASN A 91 -16.28 -6.98 -12.11
C ASN A 91 -16.59 -5.81 -13.06
N ARG A 92 -16.88 -4.63 -12.50
CA ARG A 92 -17.11 -3.41 -13.28
C ARG A 92 -15.84 -2.99 -14.03
N TYR A 93 -14.71 -2.91 -13.35
CA TYR A 93 -13.42 -2.54 -13.92
C TYR A 93 -13.04 -3.50 -15.05
N ARG A 94 -13.10 -4.81 -14.77
CA ARG A 94 -12.86 -5.87 -15.74
C ARG A 94 -13.75 -5.73 -16.97
N LYS A 95 -15.05 -5.50 -16.79
CA LYS A 95 -15.99 -5.31 -17.90
C LYS A 95 -15.57 -4.11 -18.77
N LEU A 96 -15.33 -2.95 -18.16
CA LEU A 96 -15.00 -1.72 -18.88
C LEU A 96 -13.69 -1.82 -19.66
N ILE A 97 -12.67 -2.47 -19.10
CA ILE A 97 -11.40 -2.71 -19.81
C ILE A 97 -11.59 -3.66 -20.98
N LEU A 98 -12.34 -4.75 -20.80
CA LEU A 98 -12.55 -5.77 -21.84
C LEU A 98 -13.54 -5.33 -22.94
N GLU A 99 -14.35 -4.30 -22.71
CA GLU A 99 -15.19 -3.66 -23.74
C GLU A 99 -14.40 -2.76 -24.70
N GLN A 100 -13.16 -2.40 -24.36
CA GLN A 100 -12.26 -1.68 -25.26
C GLN A 100 -11.66 -2.65 -26.28
N ASP A 101 -11.72 -2.31 -27.58
CA ASP A 101 -11.13 -3.11 -28.66
C ASP A 101 -9.97 -2.35 -29.37
N PRO A 102 -8.70 -2.80 -29.22
CA PRO A 102 -8.23 -3.74 -28.21
C PRO A 102 -8.21 -3.11 -26.81
N PRO A 103 -8.13 -3.90 -25.72
CA PRO A 103 -7.99 -3.39 -24.35
C PRO A 103 -6.81 -2.42 -24.24
N ARG A 104 -7.08 -1.18 -23.79
CA ARG A 104 -6.08 -0.10 -23.82
C ARG A 104 -5.45 0.13 -22.47
N PHE A 105 -4.24 -0.41 -22.32
CA PHE A 105 -3.34 -0.04 -21.23
C PHE A 105 -2.28 0.95 -21.76
N CYS A 106 -1.94 1.96 -20.95
CA CYS A 106 -0.76 2.80 -21.12
C CYS A 106 0.45 2.08 -20.54
N TYR A 107 1.59 2.17 -21.22
CA TYR A 107 2.88 1.89 -20.60
C TYR A 107 3.25 3.04 -19.67
N GLY A 108 3.65 2.72 -18.45
CA GLY A 108 4.57 3.56 -17.70
C GLY A 108 5.93 3.58 -18.39
N GLU A 109 6.48 4.78 -18.61
CA GLU A 109 7.84 4.93 -19.11
C GLU A 109 8.82 4.59 -17.98
N GLY A 110 9.19 3.31 -17.81
CA GLY A 110 10.19 2.99 -16.77
C GLY A 110 10.57 1.54 -16.53
N LEU A 111 9.73 0.55 -16.88
CA LEU A 111 9.98 -0.85 -16.50
C LEU A 111 9.98 -1.81 -17.69
N VAL A 112 10.89 -2.79 -17.62
CA VAL A 112 10.91 -3.93 -18.56
C VAL A 112 9.80 -4.88 -18.15
N HIS A 113 8.69 -4.83 -18.87
CA HIS A 113 7.57 -5.74 -18.66
C HIS A 113 7.76 -6.99 -19.51
N THR A 114 7.53 -8.16 -18.92
CA THR A 114 7.65 -9.45 -19.62
C THR A 114 6.34 -9.88 -20.25
N ILE A 115 5.21 -9.39 -19.72
CA ILE A 115 3.85 -9.71 -20.19
C ILE A 115 3.38 -8.68 -21.23
N ALA A 116 3.03 -9.15 -22.42
CA ALA A 116 2.49 -8.30 -23.48
C ALA A 116 1.04 -7.83 -23.17
N LEU A 117 0.64 -6.67 -23.69
CA LEU A 117 -0.69 -6.10 -23.45
C LEU A 117 -1.87 -7.04 -23.78
N PRO A 118 -1.87 -7.80 -24.91
CA PRO A 118 -2.94 -8.76 -25.19
C PRO A 118 -3.00 -9.89 -24.16
N GLU A 119 -1.84 -10.39 -23.72
CA GLU A 119 -1.76 -11.44 -22.70
C GLU A 119 -2.32 -10.96 -21.35
N ARG A 120 -2.06 -9.70 -20.97
CA ARG A 120 -2.65 -9.08 -19.76
C ARG A 120 -4.18 -9.07 -19.83
N ALA A 121 -4.76 -8.75 -20.98
CA ALA A 121 -6.20 -8.77 -21.17
C ALA A 121 -6.79 -10.20 -21.05
N GLU A 122 -6.10 -11.20 -21.60
CA GLU A 122 -6.50 -12.60 -21.43
C GLU A 122 -6.44 -13.05 -19.97
N ILE A 123 -5.38 -12.66 -19.24
CA ILE A 123 -5.26 -12.95 -17.81
C ILE A 123 -6.42 -12.29 -17.04
N LEU A 124 -6.71 -11.01 -17.30
CA LEU A 124 -7.85 -10.32 -16.67
C LEU A 124 -9.20 -11.01 -16.99
N ARG A 125 -9.35 -11.58 -18.19
CA ARG A 125 -10.54 -12.32 -18.59
C ARG A 125 -10.66 -13.67 -17.90
N ALA A 126 -9.55 -14.38 -17.75
CA ALA A 126 -9.50 -15.76 -17.23
C ALA A 126 -9.50 -15.85 -15.70
N THR A 127 -9.20 -14.77 -14.99
CA THR A 127 -9.02 -14.77 -13.53
C THR A 127 -10.21 -14.16 -12.77
N THR A 128 -10.31 -14.55 -11.51
CA THR A 128 -11.31 -14.11 -10.53
C THR A 128 -10.67 -13.18 -9.49
N LEU A 129 -11.48 -12.43 -8.73
CA LEU A 129 -10.95 -11.59 -7.65
C LEU A 129 -10.06 -12.39 -6.67
N ASP A 130 -10.40 -13.64 -6.37
CA ASP A 130 -9.61 -14.49 -5.47
C ASP A 130 -8.20 -14.77 -6.00
N ASP A 131 -8.05 -14.96 -7.31
CA ASP A 131 -6.73 -15.14 -7.94
C ASP A 131 -5.89 -13.87 -7.78
N TRP A 132 -6.51 -12.69 -7.97
CA TRP A 132 -5.85 -11.40 -7.79
C TRP A 132 -5.48 -11.14 -6.32
N LEU A 133 -6.33 -11.54 -5.38
CA LEU A 133 -6.01 -11.48 -3.94
C LEU A 133 -4.86 -12.42 -3.60
N ALA A 134 -4.79 -13.61 -4.19
CA ALA A 134 -3.64 -14.50 -4.02
C ALA A 134 -2.34 -13.87 -4.55
N GLY A 135 -2.39 -13.20 -5.71
CA GLY A 135 -1.27 -12.42 -6.25
C GLY A 135 -0.87 -11.27 -5.34
N LEU A 136 -1.84 -10.49 -4.86
CA LEU A 136 -1.60 -9.36 -3.95
C LEU A 136 -0.97 -9.80 -2.63
N LYS A 137 -1.41 -10.94 -2.10
CA LYS A 137 -0.80 -11.55 -0.91
C LYS A 137 0.70 -11.79 -1.10
N GLU A 138 1.08 -12.29 -2.28
CA GLU A 138 2.48 -12.54 -2.59
C GLU A 138 3.28 -11.25 -2.78
N VAL A 139 2.68 -10.21 -3.39
CA VAL A 139 3.25 -8.85 -3.48
C VAL A 139 3.57 -8.31 -2.08
N ILE A 140 2.62 -8.39 -1.15
CA ILE A 140 2.78 -7.90 0.23
C ILE A 140 3.84 -8.73 0.98
N ARG A 141 3.74 -10.06 0.91
CA ARG A 141 4.67 -10.98 1.58
C ARG A 141 6.12 -10.76 1.15
N ARG A 142 6.36 -10.48 -0.13
CA ARG A 142 7.68 -10.21 -0.71
C ARG A 142 8.07 -8.74 -0.69
N ARG A 143 7.22 -7.83 -0.19
CA ARG A 143 7.43 -6.37 -0.18
C ARG A 143 7.74 -5.79 -1.57
N LEU A 144 7.09 -6.33 -2.61
CA LEU A 144 7.36 -5.94 -3.98
C LEU A 144 6.71 -4.59 -4.29
N THR A 145 7.49 -3.71 -4.90
CA THR A 145 7.03 -2.43 -5.43
C THR A 145 7.50 -2.31 -6.88
N ALA A 146 6.91 -1.40 -7.64
CA ALA A 146 7.33 -1.11 -9.02
C ALA A 146 8.83 -0.76 -9.12
N VAL A 147 9.43 -0.24 -8.03
CA VAL A 147 10.82 0.25 -7.99
C VAL A 147 11.82 -0.85 -7.59
N ASN A 148 11.40 -1.81 -6.76
CA ASN A 148 12.33 -2.71 -6.07
C ASN A 148 12.58 -4.06 -6.79
N GLU A 149 11.80 -4.46 -7.80
CA GLU A 149 12.09 -5.66 -8.60
C GLU A 149 11.62 -5.56 -10.06
N PRO A 150 12.49 -5.84 -11.04
CA PRO A 150 12.07 -6.47 -12.27
C PRO A 150 11.90 -7.97 -11.96
N ILE A 151 10.67 -8.43 -11.72
CA ILE A 151 10.41 -9.86 -11.62
C ILE A 151 10.88 -10.50 -12.92
N LYS A 152 12.02 -11.18 -12.90
CA LYS A 152 12.44 -12.06 -13.99
C LYS A 152 11.66 -13.35 -13.85
N LEU A 153 10.46 -13.38 -14.43
CA LEU A 153 9.70 -14.60 -14.57
C LEU A 153 10.49 -15.60 -15.40
N THR A 154 11.07 -16.61 -14.76
CA THR A 154 11.57 -17.77 -15.48
C THR A 154 10.35 -18.62 -15.87
N PRO A 155 10.23 -19.02 -17.15
CA PRO A 155 9.08 -19.80 -17.65
C PRO A 155 8.81 -21.09 -16.85
N ASP A 156 9.83 -21.65 -16.21
CA ASP A 156 9.77 -22.93 -15.48
C ASP A 156 9.46 -22.79 -13.98
N SER A 157 9.06 -21.59 -13.51
CA SER A 157 8.70 -21.45 -12.09
C SER A 157 7.41 -22.22 -11.79
N PRO A 158 7.32 -22.97 -10.68
CA PRO A 158 6.15 -23.80 -10.36
C PRO A 158 4.85 -23.03 -10.10
N ASN A 159 4.86 -21.69 -10.18
CA ASN A 159 3.73 -20.80 -9.96
C ASN A 159 3.57 -19.77 -11.10
N SER A 160 3.86 -20.13 -12.35
CA SER A 160 3.90 -19.21 -13.50
C SER A 160 2.69 -18.27 -13.59
N ASP A 161 1.47 -18.75 -13.33
CA ASP A 161 0.25 -17.93 -13.45
C ASP A 161 0.09 -16.93 -12.31
N LEU A 162 0.34 -17.37 -11.06
CA LEU A 162 0.35 -16.49 -9.90
C LEU A 162 1.43 -15.41 -10.07
N ASN A 163 2.60 -15.81 -10.55
CA ASN A 163 3.72 -14.94 -10.81
C ASN A 163 3.43 -13.89 -11.89
N LYS A 164 2.65 -14.25 -12.93
CA LYS A 164 2.13 -13.29 -13.90
C LYS A 164 1.20 -12.27 -13.26
N LEU A 165 0.33 -12.69 -12.33
CA LEU A 165 -0.52 -11.77 -11.56
C LEU A 165 0.31 -10.84 -10.68
N VAL A 166 1.33 -11.35 -9.99
CA VAL A 166 2.26 -10.52 -9.19
C VAL A 166 2.90 -9.45 -10.07
N GLU A 167 3.46 -9.82 -11.23
CA GLU A 167 4.04 -8.87 -12.18
C GLU A 167 3.00 -7.83 -12.63
N ILE A 168 1.81 -8.27 -13.00
CA ILE A 168 0.73 -7.40 -13.45
C ILE A 168 0.32 -6.39 -12.38
N ILE A 169 0.26 -6.80 -11.10
CA ILE A 169 -0.15 -5.97 -9.95
C ILE A 169 0.85 -4.86 -9.66
N ILE A 170 2.15 -5.19 -9.64
CA ILE A 170 3.22 -4.21 -9.35
C ILE A 170 3.60 -3.37 -10.57
N ALA A 171 3.17 -3.77 -11.76
CA ALA A 171 3.51 -3.06 -12.95
C ALA A 171 2.87 -1.67 -13.00
N ASP A 172 3.66 -0.72 -13.49
CA ASP A 172 3.25 0.62 -13.90
C ASP A 172 2.45 0.53 -15.23
N TYR A 173 1.27 -0.08 -15.14
CA TYR A 173 0.29 -0.09 -16.22
C TYR A 173 -0.99 0.53 -15.73
N ALA A 174 -1.32 1.70 -16.26
CA ALA A 174 -2.61 2.33 -16.07
C ALA A 174 -3.49 2.14 -17.31
N PRO A 175 -4.82 2.03 -17.16
CA PRO A 175 -5.73 2.19 -18.30
C PRO A 175 -5.51 3.55 -18.99
N LYS A 176 -5.68 3.59 -20.31
CA LYS A 176 -5.66 4.86 -21.08
C LYS A 176 -6.83 5.78 -20.74
N ASP A 177 -7.89 5.21 -20.19
CA ASP A 177 -9.11 5.92 -19.84
C ASP A 177 -8.97 6.56 -18.45
N TYR A 178 -9.12 7.89 -18.38
CA TYR A 178 -9.09 8.64 -17.13
C TYR A 178 -10.16 8.16 -16.14
N ASP A 179 -11.30 7.65 -16.62
CA ASP A 179 -12.35 7.12 -15.76
C ASP A 179 -11.98 5.78 -15.11
N LEU A 180 -10.92 5.13 -15.59
CA LEU A 180 -10.39 3.87 -15.08
C LEU A 180 -9.02 4.02 -14.41
N LEU A 181 -8.48 5.24 -14.35
CA LEU A 181 -7.18 5.51 -13.72
C LEU A 181 -7.25 5.21 -12.21
N PRO A 182 -6.43 4.29 -11.68
CA PRO A 182 -6.41 3.97 -10.27
C PRO A 182 -5.95 5.16 -9.41
N GLY A 183 -6.69 5.48 -8.36
CA GLY A 183 -6.35 6.49 -7.35
C GLY A 183 -5.49 5.95 -6.22
N HIS A 184 -4.64 4.96 -6.51
CA HIS A 184 -3.80 4.26 -5.53
C HIS A 184 -2.50 3.76 -6.20
N PRO A 185 -1.42 3.43 -5.47
CA PRO A 185 -0.11 3.21 -6.08
C PRO A 185 0.04 1.86 -6.81
N LEU A 186 -0.84 0.89 -6.55
CA LEU A 186 -0.83 -0.40 -7.24
C LEU A 186 -1.66 -0.35 -8.54
N TRP A 187 -1.19 0.37 -9.56
CA TRP A 187 -1.95 0.62 -10.80
C TRP A 187 -2.40 -0.64 -11.53
N GLY A 188 -1.68 -1.74 -11.30
CA GLY A 188 -2.00 -3.00 -11.89
C GLY A 188 -3.22 -3.70 -11.32
N PHE A 189 -3.59 -3.41 -10.07
CA PHE A 189 -4.71 -4.07 -9.41
C PHE A 189 -6.06 -3.51 -9.93
N PRO A 190 -7.03 -4.36 -10.32
CA PRO A 190 -8.22 -3.96 -11.08
C PRO A 190 -9.32 -3.36 -10.20
N CYS A 191 -9.01 -2.24 -9.55
CA CYS A 191 -9.98 -1.36 -8.92
C CYS A 191 -9.56 0.10 -9.10
N ARG A 192 -10.51 1.04 -8.99
CA ARG A 192 -10.17 2.46 -9.15
C ARG A 192 -9.89 3.17 -7.84
N ARG A 193 -10.68 2.87 -6.81
CA ARG A 193 -10.70 3.64 -5.56
C ARG A 193 -9.67 3.11 -4.58
N PHE A 194 -9.01 4.01 -3.86
CA PHE A 194 -8.09 3.67 -2.78
C PHE A 194 -8.75 2.75 -1.75
N GLU A 195 -10.00 3.01 -1.38
CA GLU A 195 -10.72 2.21 -0.40
C GLU A 195 -10.93 0.76 -0.84
N HIS A 196 -11.13 0.51 -2.14
CA HIS A 196 -11.21 -0.84 -2.67
C HIS A 196 -9.86 -1.56 -2.61
N LEU A 197 -8.76 -0.86 -2.90
CA LEU A 197 -7.42 -1.43 -2.68
C LEU A 197 -7.18 -1.72 -1.20
N ALA A 198 -7.56 -0.81 -0.30
CA ALA A 198 -7.43 -1.02 1.13
C ALA A 198 -8.20 -2.26 1.59
N VAL A 199 -9.45 -2.47 1.12
CA VAL A 199 -10.18 -3.73 1.34
C VAL A 199 -9.37 -4.92 0.84
N ALA A 200 -8.87 -4.87 -0.40
CA ALA A 200 -8.13 -5.99 -1.00
C ALA A 200 -6.88 -6.37 -0.17
N VAL A 201 -6.13 -5.37 0.30
CA VAL A 201 -4.96 -5.57 1.16
C VAL A 201 -5.38 -6.14 2.52
N LEU A 202 -6.46 -5.61 3.12
CA LEU A 202 -7.00 -6.11 4.38
C LEU A 202 -7.51 -7.55 4.30
N GLU A 203 -7.97 -8.02 3.14
CA GLU A 203 -8.44 -9.39 2.93
C GLU A 203 -7.31 -10.42 2.93
N VAL A 204 -6.06 -10.00 2.65
CA VAL A 204 -4.93 -10.93 2.46
C VAL A 204 -3.94 -10.94 3.61
N VAL A 205 -4.06 -10.00 4.54
CA VAL A 205 -3.24 -9.91 5.76
C VAL A 205 -3.96 -10.53 6.98
N PRO A 206 -3.24 -10.99 8.00
CA PRO A 206 -3.83 -11.43 9.26
C PRO A 206 -4.66 -10.33 9.95
N ASP A 207 -5.70 -10.71 10.68
CA ASP A 207 -6.56 -9.77 11.42
C ASP A 207 -5.80 -8.91 12.44
N ASN A 208 -4.73 -9.46 13.02
CA ASN A 208 -3.86 -8.77 13.97
C ASN A 208 -2.69 -8.02 13.32
N ALA A 209 -2.62 -7.98 11.99
CA ALA A 209 -1.58 -7.22 11.30
C ALA A 209 -1.68 -5.74 11.66
N GLU A 210 -0.53 -5.10 11.83
CA GLU A 210 -0.43 -3.69 12.20
C GLU A 210 -0.80 -2.82 10.99
N CYS A 211 -1.76 -1.92 11.17
CA CYS A 211 -2.05 -0.84 10.23
C CYS A 211 -1.51 0.45 10.81
N VAL A 212 -0.73 1.19 10.03
CA VAL A 212 0.03 2.34 10.48
C VAL A 212 -0.25 3.53 9.57
N LEU A 213 -0.49 4.70 10.15
CA LEU A 213 -0.29 5.98 9.50
C LEU A 213 0.90 6.66 10.15
N ASP A 214 2.02 6.68 9.43
CA ASP A 214 3.27 7.28 9.86
C ASP A 214 3.30 8.75 9.46
N VAL A 215 3.31 9.64 10.46
CA VAL A 215 3.38 11.10 10.28
C VAL A 215 4.67 11.69 10.84
N THR A 216 5.69 10.84 11.02
CA THR A 216 6.94 11.19 11.71
C THR A 216 7.64 12.39 11.08
N GLU A 217 7.73 12.45 9.75
CA GLU A 217 8.37 13.58 9.07
C GLU A 217 7.59 14.89 9.29
N LEU A 218 6.26 14.86 9.28
CA LEU A 218 5.44 16.05 9.49
C LEU A 218 5.59 16.57 10.92
N VAL A 219 5.57 15.69 11.93
CA VAL A 219 5.72 16.10 13.33
C VAL A 219 7.13 16.64 13.60
N LYS A 220 8.19 15.94 13.13
CA LYS A 220 9.58 16.38 13.34
C LYS A 220 9.92 17.72 12.69
N ASN A 221 9.20 18.10 11.63
CA ASN A 221 9.43 19.34 10.90
C ASN A 221 8.38 20.42 11.21
N GLU A 222 7.58 20.24 12.28
CA GLU A 222 6.58 21.22 12.75
C GLU A 222 5.41 21.47 11.77
N TYR A 223 5.10 20.50 10.91
CA TYR A 223 3.92 20.52 10.04
C TYR A 223 2.68 19.87 10.69
N ALA A 224 2.85 19.16 11.81
CA ALA A 224 1.76 18.55 12.56
C ALA A 224 1.99 18.56 14.08
N TYR A 225 1.03 19.09 14.83
CA TYR A 225 1.10 19.24 16.30
C TYR A 225 0.28 18.20 17.06
N CYS A 226 -0.21 17.18 16.36
CA CYS A 226 -1.16 16.19 16.89
C CYS A 226 -0.59 15.19 17.91
N PHE A 227 0.66 15.34 18.37
CA PHE A 227 1.29 14.47 19.39
C PHE A 227 1.80 15.27 20.60
N GLU A 228 1.60 16.59 20.66
CA GLU A 228 2.13 17.44 21.74
C GLU A 228 1.72 16.96 23.14
N ASP A 229 0.47 16.55 23.31
CA ASP A 229 -0.04 16.01 24.57
C ASP A 229 0.70 14.73 25.01
N LEU A 230 1.00 13.83 24.07
CA LEU A 230 1.76 12.60 24.33
C LEU A 230 3.24 12.89 24.61
N ILE A 231 3.82 13.88 23.92
CA ILE A 231 5.20 14.33 24.16
C ILE A 231 5.32 14.89 25.58
N LEU A 232 4.45 15.83 25.96
CA LEU A 232 4.44 16.45 27.28
C LEU A 232 4.19 15.43 28.40
N ALA A 233 3.31 14.46 28.17
CA ALA A 233 3.07 13.37 29.13
C ALA A 233 4.33 12.50 29.33
N ASN A 234 5.07 12.19 28.27
CA ASN A 234 6.31 11.43 28.37
C ASN A 234 7.44 12.21 29.06
N GLU A 235 7.54 13.53 28.84
CA GLU A 235 8.53 14.38 29.51
C GLU A 235 8.23 14.55 31.01
N GLY A 236 6.96 14.67 31.39
CA GLY A 236 6.52 14.73 32.79
C GLY A 236 6.65 13.40 33.55
N SER A 237 6.99 12.31 32.86
CA SER A 237 7.14 10.95 33.42
C SER A 237 8.59 10.55 33.71
N ALA A 238 9.58 11.42 33.41
CA ALA A 238 10.97 11.15 33.75
C ALA A 238 11.17 11.18 35.28
N PRO A 239 11.73 10.13 35.91
CA PRO A 239 11.98 10.14 37.34
C PRO A 239 13.05 11.18 37.66
N VAL A 240 12.74 12.08 38.61
CA VAL A 240 13.70 12.98 39.27
C VAL A 240 14.71 12.18 40.07
#